data_AF-A0A7C3M4Q4-F1
#
_entry.id   AF-A0A7C3M4Q4-F1
#
_cell.length_a   1.000
_cell.length_b   1.000
_cell.length_c   1.000
_cell.angle_alpha   90.00
_cell.angle_beta   90.00
_cell.angle_gamma   90.00
#
_symmetry.space_group_name_H-M   'P 1'
#
loop_
_entity.id
_entity.type
_entity.pdbx_description
1 polymer ?
#
loop_
_entity_poly.entity_id
_entity_poly.type
_entity_poly.pdbx_seq_one_letter_code
_entity_poly.pdbx_strand_id
1 'polypeptide(L)' 'MKVLFQLKNKFDEIIFYSIILGVCLISLGVYLIGSGLNREIGRNVLICGSGIFYVAIIIFVFRLE' A
#
# COMPACT_ATOMS: atom_id res chain seq x y z
N MET A 1 12.95 14.00 23.66
CA MET A 1 12.05 12.85 23.93
C MET A 1 10.67 12.99 23.25
N LYS A 2 9.95 14.13 23.36
CA LYS A 2 8.66 14.35 22.66
C LYS A 2 8.72 14.29 21.12
N VAL A 3 9.79 14.80 20.50
CA VAL A 3 9.94 14.84 19.02
C VAL A 3 10.08 13.43 18.41
N LEU A 4 10.85 12.56 19.07
CA LEU A 4 11.02 11.15 18.68
C LEU A 4 9.70 10.37 18.72
N PHE A 5 8.85 10.64 19.73
CA PHE A 5 7.54 10.00 19.85
C PHE A 5 6.56 10.45 18.75
N GLN A 6 6.57 11.74 18.40
CA GLN A 6 5.72 12.24 17.30
C GLN A 6 6.18 11.74 15.93
N LEU A 7 7.48 11.63 15.70
CA LEU A 7 8.03 11.03 14.47
C LEU A 7 7.68 9.55 14.36
N LYS A 8 7.67 8.82 15.49
CA LYS A 8 7.26 7.42 15.53
C LYS A 8 5.80 7.26 15.07
N ASN A 9 4.88 7.99 15.68
CA ASN A 9 3.44 7.92 15.34
C ASN A 9 3.16 8.30 13.88
N LYS A 10 3.78 9.37 13.36
CA LYS A 10 3.61 9.75 11.95
C LYS A 10 4.08 8.67 10.99
N PHE A 11 5.15 7.95 11.34
CA PHE A 11 5.66 6.88 10.50
C PHE A 11 4.71 5.67 10.49
N ASP A 12 4.13 5.33 11.64
CA ASP A 12 3.14 4.25 11.74
C ASP A 12 1.86 4.58 10.96
N GLU A 13 1.42 5.85 10.99
CA GLU A 13 0.33 6.34 10.15
C GLU A 13 0.64 6.20 8.64
N ILE A 14 1.85 6.58 8.20
CA ILE A 14 2.27 6.45 6.79
C ILE A 14 2.25 5.00 6.33
N ILE A 15 2.75 4.07 7.15
CA ILE A 15 2.72 2.63 6.84
C ILE A 15 1.27 2.17 6.69
N PHE A 16 0.41 2.54 7.64
CA PHE A 16 -1.00 2.16 7.62
C PHE A 16 -1.74 2.69 6.38
N TYR A 17 -1.55 3.97 6.03
CA TYR A 17 -2.12 4.53 4.80
C TYR A 17 -1.57 3.87 3.54
N SER A 18 -0.29 3.47 3.54
CA SER A 18 0.32 2.76 2.41
C SER A 18 -0.31 1.38 2.22
N ILE A 19 -0.59 0.65 3.30
CA ILE A 19 -1.31 -0.63 3.24
C ILE A 19 -2.70 -0.44 2.63
N ILE A 20 -3.46 0.54 3.13
CA ILE A 20 -4.82 0.84 2.62
C ILE A 20 -4.76 1.19 1.13
N LEU A 21 -3.84 2.09 0.75
CA LEU A 21 -3.67 2.51 -0.63
C LEU A 21 -3.32 1.32 -1.54
N GLY A 22 -2.43 0.44 -1.10
CA GLY A 22 -2.08 -0.79 -1.80
C GLY A 22 -3.29 -1.68 -2.06
N VAL A 23 -4.13 -1.92 -1.05
CA VAL A 23 -5.38 -2.72 -1.19
C VAL A 23 -6.37 -2.05 -2.13
N CYS A 24 -6.56 -0.72 -2.03
CA CYS A 24 -7.42 0.03 -2.93
C CYS A 24 -6.97 -0.09 -4.40
N LEU A 25 -5.67 0.04 -4.65
CA LEU A 25 -5.11 -0.09 -6.00
C LEU A 25 -5.23 -1.52 -6.53
N ILE A 26 -4.97 -2.54 -5.72
CA ILE A 26 -5.21 -3.94 -6.11
C ILE A 26 -6.68 -4.13 -6.51
N SER A 27 -7.61 -3.64 -5.69
CA SER A 27 -9.05 -3.76 -5.94
C SER A 27 -9.46 -3.05 -7.23
N LEU A 28 -8.93 -1.85 -7.48
CA LEU A 28 -9.13 -1.10 -8.72
C LEU A 28 -8.54 -1.85 -9.93
N GLY A 29 -7.34 -2.42 -9.79
CA GLY A 29 -6.68 -3.20 -10.83
C GLY A 29 -7.50 -4.43 -11.23
N VAL A 30 -7.99 -5.20 -10.25
CA VAL A 30 -8.89 -6.34 -10.47
C VAL A 30 -10.18 -5.89 -11.16
N TYR A 31 -10.78 -4.80 -10.69
CA TYR A 31 -11.99 -4.25 -11.29
C TYR A 31 -11.78 -3.86 -12.76
N LEU A 32 -10.70 -3.16 -13.09
CA LEU A 32 -10.38 -2.74 -14.47
C LEU A 32 -10.12 -3.95 -15.40
N ILE A 33 -9.48 -5.00 -14.89
CA ILE A 33 -9.27 -6.24 -15.65
C ILE A 33 -10.60 -6.99 -15.85
N GLY A 34 -11.40 -7.15 -14.79
CA GLY A 34 -12.63 -7.92 -14.79
C GLY A 34 -13.78 -7.26 -15.56
N SER A 35 -13.88 -5.93 -15.51
CA SER A 35 -14.87 -5.15 -16.26
C SER A 35 -14.53 -5.00 -17.75
N GLY A 36 -13.28 -5.29 -18.15
CA GLY A 36 -12.81 -5.10 -19.52
C GLY A 36 -12.60 -3.63 -19.92
N LEU A 37 -12.75 -2.67 -19.00
CA LEU A 37 -12.55 -1.23 -19.24
C LEU A 37 -11.15 -0.94 -19.80
N ASN A 38 -10.11 -1.45 -19.13
CA ASN A 38 -8.75 -1.34 -19.61
C ASN A 38 -7.84 -2.37 -18.92
N ARG A 39 -7.53 -3.46 -19.62
CA ARG A 39 -6.75 -4.58 -19.05
C ARG A 39 -5.28 -4.23 -18.81
N GLU A 40 -4.68 -3.38 -19.65
CA GLU A 40 -3.28 -2.96 -19.48
C GLU A 40 -3.12 -2.05 -18.26
N ILE A 41 -3.97 -1.02 -18.15
CA ILE A 41 -3.99 -0.15 -16.97
C ILE A 41 -4.32 -0.98 -15.72
N GLY A 42 -5.29 -1.89 -15.79
CA GLY A 42 -5.64 -2.76 -14.67
C GLY A 42 -4.46 -3.62 -14.19
N ARG A 43 -3.68 -4.21 -15.11
CA ARG A 43 -2.45 -4.95 -14.75
C ARG A 43 -1.40 -4.05 -14.09
N ASN A 44 -1.15 -2.86 -14.65
CA ASN A 44 -0.17 -1.92 -14.10
C ASN A 44 -0.57 -1.43 -12.71
N VAL A 45 -1.85 -1.11 -12.53
CA VAL A 45 -2.43 -0.67 -11.24
C VAL A 45 -2.37 -1.81 -10.22
N LEU A 46 -2.66 -3.04 -10.62
CA LEU A 46 -2.53 -4.22 -9.76
C LEU A 46 -1.09 -4.42 -9.28
N ILE A 47 -0.10 -4.38 -10.19
CA ILE A 47 1.33 -4.51 -9.86
C ILE A 47 1.76 -3.40 -8.91
N CYS A 48 1.36 -2.16 -9.18
CA CYS A 48 1.70 -1.02 -8.34
C CYS A 48 1.10 -1.15 -6.93
N GLY A 49 -0.19 -1.51 -6.84
CA GLY A 49 -0.87 -1.75 -5.56
C GLY A 49 -0.23 -2.88 -4.75
N SER A 50 0.10 -4.00 -5.40
CA SER A 50 0.83 -5.11 -4.76
C SER A 50 2.21 -4.68 -4.28
N GLY A 51 2.97 -3.93 -5.08
CA GLY A 51 4.28 -3.43 -4.69
C GLY A 51 4.23 -2.54 -3.45
N ILE A 52 3.32 -1.56 -3.42
CA ILE A 52 3.10 -0.69 -2.26
C ILE A 52 2.72 -1.51 -1.03
N PHE A 53 1.78 -2.44 -1.16
CA PHE A 53 1.32 -3.28 -0.07
C PHE A 53 2.44 -4.14 0.51
N TYR A 54 3.21 -4.84 -0.32
CA TYR A 54 4.31 -5.69 0.14
C TYR A 54 5.41 -4.90 0.82
N VAL A 55 5.83 -3.77 0.25
CA VAL A 55 6.86 -2.92 0.86
C VAL A 55 6.38 -2.40 2.21
N ALA A 56 5.13 -1.94 2.32
CA ALA A 56 4.58 -1.46 3.58
C ALA A 56 4.51 -2.56 4.65
N ILE A 57 4.12 -3.79 4.28
CA ILE A 57 4.09 -4.94 5.19
C ILE A 57 5.50 -5.33 5.64
N ILE A 58 6.47 -5.38 4.74
CA ILE A 58 7.87 -5.69 5.07
C ILE A 58 8.41 -4.68 6.09
N ILE A 59 8.21 -3.38 5.83
CA ILE A 59 8.63 -2.31 6.76
C ILE A 59 7.92 -2.44 8.11
N PHE A 60 6.63 -2.79 8.11
CA PHE A 60 5.86 -3.00 9.34
C PHE A 60 6.41 -4.17 10.17
N VAL A 61 6.72 -5.30 9.53
CA VAL A 61 7.27 -6.49 10.21
C VAL A 61 8.64 -6.20 10.81
N PHE A 62 9.57 -5.63 10.05
CA PHE A 62 10.92 -5.29 10.54
C PHE A 62 10.93 -4.25 11.68
N ARG A 63 9.82 -3.53 11.87
CA ARG A 63 9.67 -2.54 12.96
C ARG A 63 9.03 -3.14 14.21
N LEU A 64 8.36 -4.28 14.09
CA LEU A 64 7.80 -5.03 15.21
C LEU A 64 8.84 -5.92 15.90
N GLU A 65 9.87 -6.35 15.17
CA GLU A 65 11.08 -7.01 15.71
C GLU A 65 12.00 -6.02 16.46
#